data_AF-X1DZD5-F1
#
_entry.id   AF-X1DZD5-F1
#
_cell.length_a   1.000
_cell.length_b   1.000
_cell.length_c   1.000
_cell.angle_alpha   90.00
_cell.angle_beta   90.00
_cell.angle_gamma   90.00
#
_symmetry.space_group_name_H-M   'P 1'
#
loop_
_entity.id
_entity.type
_entity.pdbx_description
1 polymer ?
#
loop_
_entity_poly.entity_id
_entity_poly.type
_entity_poly.pdbx_seq_one_letter_code
_entity_poly.pdbx_strand_id
1 'polypeptide(L)' 'MQKYKAKAFIKDASACGEKKYESIGNGWDYRYEGKKVVGSALLYQKKVIHMAFFRVTEGEKVGPMAGYSRRRGFRTD' A
#
# COMPACT_ATOMS: atom_id res chain seq x y z
N MET A 1 18.29 -2.95 -16.17
CA MET A 1 18.11 -3.45 -14.79
C MET A 1 16.72 -3.18 -14.15
N GLN A 2 15.85 -2.31 -14.67
CA GLN A 2 14.59 -1.91 -14.00
C GLN A 2 13.49 -2.98 -13.97
N LYS A 3 13.37 -3.83 -15.00
CA LYS A 3 12.32 -4.88 -15.11
C LYS A 3 12.33 -5.89 -13.95
N TYR A 4 13.50 -6.21 -13.39
CA TYR A 4 13.61 -7.14 -12.26
C TYR A 4 13.06 -6.54 -10.96
N LYS A 5 13.27 -5.23 -10.74
CA LYS A 5 12.76 -4.53 -9.54
C LYS A 5 11.23 -4.41 -9.54
N ALA A 6 10.64 -4.15 -10.71
CA ALA A 6 9.18 -4.08 -10.86
C ALA A 6 8.51 -5.44 -10.63
N LYS A 7 9.04 -6.52 -11.22
CA LYS A 7 8.52 -7.89 -10.99
C LYS A 7 8.64 -8.31 -9.53
N ALA A 8 9.76 -8.01 -8.89
CA ALA A 8 9.94 -8.28 -7.47
C ALA A 8 8.93 -7.50 -6.60
N PHE A 9 8.67 -6.23 -6.94
CA PHE A 9 7.68 -5.42 -6.23
C PHE A 9 6.27 -5.99 -6.34
N ILE A 10 5.83 -6.39 -7.54
CA ILE A 10 4.51 -7.01 -7.73
C ILE A 10 4.42 -8.33 -6.96
N LYS A 11 5.49 -9.13 -6.99
CA LYS A 11 5.56 -10.38 -6.22
C LYS A 11 5.42 -10.12 -4.72
N ASP A 12 6.16 -9.16 -4.19
CA ASP A 12 6.09 -8.78 -2.77
C ASP A 12 4.69 -8.25 -2.40
N ALA A 13 4.06 -7.45 -3.27
CA ALA A 13 2.70 -6.95 -3.08
C ALA A 13 1.67 -8.09 -3.05
N SER A 14 1.79 -9.07 -3.95
CA SER A 14 0.89 -10.24 -4.01
C SER A 14 1.02 -11.20 -2.82
N ALA A 15 2.16 -11.16 -2.12
CA ALA A 15 2.43 -11.99 -0.94
C ALA A 15 2.06 -11.30 0.38
N CYS A 16 1.53 -10.07 0.34
CA CYS A 16 1.11 -9.37 1.55
C CYS A 16 -0.13 -10.02 2.16
N GLY A 17 -0.22 -10.00 3.49
CA GLY A 17 -1.46 -10.35 4.16
C GLY A 17 -2.50 -9.28 3.89
N GLU A 18 -3.75 -9.68 3.66
CA GLU A 18 -4.86 -8.76 3.44
C GLU A 18 -5.81 -8.71 4.63
N LYS A 19 -6.31 -7.53 4.94
CA LYS A 19 -7.46 -7.31 5.83
C LYS A 19 -8.52 -6.57 5.04
N LYS A 20 -9.76 -7.00 5.19
CA LYS A 20 -10.90 -6.46 4.45
C LYS A 20 -11.87 -5.79 5.43
N TYR A 21 -12.30 -4.59 5.08
CA TYR A 21 -13.24 -3.78 5.84
C TYR A 21 -14.39 -3.37 4.94
N GLU A 22 -15.60 -3.44 5.48
CA GLU A 22 -16.77 -2.87 4.80
C GLU A 22 -16.63 -1.35 4.79
N SER A 23 -16.83 -0.74 3.62
CA SER A 23 -16.85 0.72 3.55
C SER A 23 -18.12 1.25 4.23
N ILE A 24 -18.07 2.45 4.81
CA ILE A 24 -19.28 3.13 5.32
C ILE A 24 -20.25 3.43 4.17
N GLY A 25 -19.74 3.61 2.95
CA GLY A 25 -20.52 3.65 1.72
C GLY A 25 -20.63 2.26 1.09
N ASN A 26 -20.77 2.19 -0.23
CA ASN A 26 -20.81 0.90 -0.91
C ASN A 26 -19.41 0.41 -1.27
N GLY A 27 -19.06 -0.82 -0.87
CA GLY A 27 -17.85 -1.48 -1.31
C GLY A 27 -16.98 -2.00 -0.17
N TRP A 28 -15.71 -2.26 -0.51
CA TRP A 28 -14.76 -2.92 0.38
C TRP A 28 -13.40 -2.23 0.32
N ASP A 29 -12.86 -1.92 1.49
CA ASP A 29 -11.49 -1.44 1.69
C ASP A 29 -10.59 -2.63 2.03
N TYR A 30 -9.65 -2.94 1.14
CA TYR A 30 -8.62 -3.96 1.36
C TYR A 30 -7.34 -3.25 1.77
N ARG A 31 -6.76 -3.68 2.88
CA ARG A 31 -5.48 -3.19 3.37
C ARG A 31 -4.47 -4.32 3.33
N TYR A 32 -3.36 -4.08 2.66
CA TYR A 32 -2.29 -5.03 2.47
C TYR A 32 -1.12 -4.67 3.35
N GLU A 33 -0.64 -5.64 4.11
CA GLU A 33 0.53 -5.48 4.96
C GLU A 33 1.52 -6.64 4.78
N GLY A 34 2.74 -6.29 4.38
CA GLY A 34 3.88 -7.20 4.30
C GLY A 34 5.14 -6.53 4.84
N LYS A 35 6.25 -7.28 4.96
CA LYS A 35 7.50 -6.76 5.55
C LYS A 35 8.10 -5.58 4.79
N LYS A 36 7.96 -5.57 3.45
CA LYS A 36 8.61 -4.60 2.55
C LYS A 36 7.63 -3.73 1.77
N VAL A 37 6.34 -4.06 1.82
CA VAL A 37 5.29 -3.44 1.03
C VAL A 37 4.06 -3.29 1.89
N VAL A 38 3.41 -2.15 1.75
CA VAL A 38 2.04 -1.91 2.23
C VAL A 38 1.22 -1.37 1.06
N GLY A 39 -0.08 -1.55 1.14
CA GLY A 39 -0.96 -0.99 0.12
C GLY A 39 -2.42 -1.01 0.51
N SER A 40 -3.23 -0.43 -0.35
CA SER A 40 -4.68 -0.49 -0.25
C SER A 40 -5.31 -0.73 -1.62
N ALA A 41 -6.49 -1.37 -1.59
CA ALA A 41 -7.35 -1.50 -2.75
C ALA A 41 -8.80 -1.20 -2.37
N LEU A 42 -9.47 -0.39 -3.18
CA LEU A 42 -10.90 -0.12 -3.06
C LEU A 42 -11.65 -0.94 -4.10
N LEU A 43 -12.61 -1.73 -3.64
CA LEU A 43 -13.48 -2.52 -4.49
C LEU A 43 -14.93 -2.02 -4.42
N TYR A 44 -15.56 -1.91 -5.58
CA TYR A 44 -16.99 -1.67 -5.73
C TYR A 44 -17.56 -2.64 -6.75
N GLN A 45 -18.68 -3.30 -6.44
CA GLN A 45 -19.31 -4.32 -7.30
C GLN A 45 -18.34 -5.39 -7.83
N LYS A 46 -17.48 -5.93 -6.96
CA LYS A 46 -16.44 -6.92 -7.29
C LYS A 46 -15.38 -6.43 -8.30
N LYS A 47 -15.29 -5.12 -8.57
CA LYS A 47 -14.26 -4.51 -9.40
C LYS A 47 -13.35 -3.63 -8.56
N VAL A 48 -12.05 -3.70 -8.82
CA VAL A 48 -11.07 -2.77 -8.25
C VAL A 48 -11.22 -1.42 -8.94
N ILE A 49 -11.49 -0.38 -8.16
CA ILE A 49 -11.60 1.00 -8.68
C ILE A 49 -10.36 1.84 -8.38
N HIS A 50 -9.59 1.47 -7.35
CA HIS A 50 -8.36 2.13 -6.99
C HIS A 50 -7.43 1.18 -6.25
N MET A 51 -6.12 1.26 -6.54
CA MET A 51 -5.06 0.52 -5.86
C MET A 51 -3.83 1.40 -5.71
N ALA A 52 -3.23 1.38 -4.53
CA ALA A 52 -1.98 2.08 -4.25
C ALA A 52 -1.08 1.20 -3.37
N PHE A 53 0.17 1.00 -3.82
CA PHE A 53 1.15 0.18 -3.13
C PHE A 53 2.47 0.94 -3.00
N PHE A 54 3.11 0.80 -1.84
CA PHE A 54 4.32 1.53 -1.51
C PHE A 54 5.35 0.57 -0.89
N ARG A 55 6.63 0.80 -1.20
CA ARG A 55 7.70 0.16 -0.45
C ARG A 55 7.79 0.81 0.93
N VAL A 56 8.00 -0.02 1.94
CA VAL A 56 8.26 0.42 3.31
C VAL A 56 9.39 -0.41 3.91
N THR A 57 10.06 0.19 4.89
CA THR A 57 10.98 -0.48 5.80
C THR A 57 10.31 -0.73 7.14
N GLU A 58 10.81 -1.69 7.92
CA GLU A 58 10.23 -1.98 9.26
C GLU A 58 10.30 -0.76 10.18
N GLY A 59 11.33 0.08 10.05
CA GLY A 59 11.45 1.33 10.81
C GLY A 59 10.41 2.40 10.45
N GLU A 60 9.84 2.37 9.24
CA GLU A 60 8.77 3.29 8.83
C GLU A 60 7.39 2.86 9.35
N LYS A 61 7.24 1.61 9.77
CA LYS A 61 6.00 1.09 10.32
C LYS A 61 5.82 1.41 11.81
N VAL A 62 6.88 1.83 12.48
CA VAL A 62 6.90 2.03 13.94
C VAL A 62 7.00 3.52 14.24
N GLY A 63 6.15 3.99 15.16
CA GLY A 63 6.16 5.37 15.63
C GLY A 63 5.01 6.22 15.08
N PRO A 64 4.90 7.49 15.53
CA PRO A 64 3.85 8.38 15.12
C PRO A 64 3.98 8.77 13.64
N MET A 65 2.89 9.26 13.07
CA MET A 65 2.90 9.79 11.71
C MET A 65 3.99 10.86 11.56
N ALA A 66 4.80 10.74 10.51
CA ALA A 66 5.86 11.70 10.23
C ALA A 66 5.30 13.14 10.16
N GLY A 67 6.02 14.07 10.76
CA GLY A 67 5.68 15.50 10.72
C GLY A 67 5.56 16.04 9.29
N TYR A 68 4.77 17.10 9.12
CA TYR A 68 4.46 17.68 7.80
C TYR A 68 5.71 17.97 6.96
N SER A 69 6.74 18.58 7.55
CA SER A 69 7.99 18.92 6.85
C SER A 69 8.62 17.71 6.16
N ARG A 70 8.68 16.56 6.86
CA ARG A 70 9.22 15.31 6.33
C ARG A 70 8.31 14.71 5.25
N ARG A 71 6.99 14.74 5.46
CA ARG A 71 6.02 14.21 4.48
C ARG A 71 6.00 14.98 3.16
N ARG A 72 6.34 16.27 3.14
CA ARG A 72 6.47 17.04 1.89
C ARG A 72 7.56 16.50 0.98
N GLY A 73 8.67 16.00 1.52
CA GLY A 73 9.76 15.45 0.73
C GLY A 73 9.42 14.17 -0.04
N PHE A 74 8.35 13.46 0.35
CA PHE A 74 7.89 12.25 -0.35
C PHE A 74 7.13 12.56 -1.65
N ARG A 75 6.87 13.84 -1.97
CA ARG A 75 6.12 14.27 -3.16
C ARG A 75 7.00 14.62 -4.37
N THR A 76 8.31 14.69 -4.18
CA THR A 76 9.26 15.00 -5.25
C THR A 76 9.72 13.70 -5.90
N ASP A 77 9.34 13.52 -7.17
CA ASP A 77 9.81 12.47 -8.08
C ASP A 77 11.23 12.75 -8.59
#